data_AF-A0A353XZP5-F1
#
_entry.id   AF-A0A353XZP5-F1
#
_cell.length_a   1.000
_cell.length_b   1.000
_cell.length_c   1.000
_cell.angle_alpha   90.00
_cell.angle_beta   90.00
_cell.angle_gamma   90.00
#
_symmetry.space_group_name_H-M   'P 1'
#
loop_
_entity.id
_entity.type
_entity.pdbx_description
1 polymer ?
#
loop_
_entity_poly.entity_id
_entity_poly.type
_entity_poly.pdbx_seq_one_letter_code
_entity_poly.pdbx_strand_id
1 'polypeptide(L)'
;MSDGFIDLRLNRESSEHNESFWPSFTDIMTVIVMIFLLAMVVLITRNTDLVRQLTETLAAERMATAEALEAGKVKNVLARRLGEHVEKLTSLQYTLETLRKKSSRQQLDITQLEEQKSSLQATQTKLQQELEQSTSAQRLSSEKNREIEEQLRQTREQFDSVQQDLALLQQQSEQQQQDLQQLEQQKSTLLADQKSQQTALEESMLAQQKTTSQLNETRTQLQQREDSLGEANKSIATTQTELAETGEALKSSRSEISQLTSAAEESQQQIEQLQQHKEKLAADHRLSKQELEEVRKQHQRSLETIREIEQKLGISTEQLSAAQQLASQHESTASQHLASIDALTDERTRLEQETTRLNQLLAKLNDTVSAMQEKLAGSESEVKQKSGQLLSLQQKNETISATLTELRQTLSSSQEDLSGLEDDYSELRVKYDKLVKPARSSKNKYVVDFRYTSRLGDDRFVVKRPGESEFSQPLPLAEAEKILQAIVVDHCKDLYVRIIFPQHEPLSHQKAWSLTSRLHKYDYYHRTTPCK
;
A
#
# COMPACT_ATOMS: atom_id res chain seq x y z
N MET A 1 109.65 0.10 21.85
CA MET A 1 110.15 -0.01 23.24
C MET A 1 109.88 -1.44 23.69
N SER A 2 110.86 -2.32 23.96
CA SER A 2 112.34 -2.22 24.03
C SER A 2 112.84 -3.69 24.18
N ASP A 3 114.03 -4.15 23.83
CA ASP A 3 115.34 -3.50 23.62
C ASP A 3 115.88 -3.86 22.22
N GLY A 4 116.52 -2.93 21.49
CA GLY A 4 117.94 -2.61 21.70
C GLY A 4 118.77 -3.50 20.77
N PHE A 5 119.06 -3.05 19.53
CA PHE A 5 120.38 -2.51 19.12
C PHE A 5 121.48 -3.61 19.11
N ILE A 6 122.20 -3.94 18.02
CA ILE A 6 123.06 -3.07 17.20
C ILE A 6 123.62 -3.87 16.00
N ASP A 7 123.60 -3.17 14.86
CA ASP A 7 124.59 -3.05 13.78
C ASP A 7 125.14 -4.22 12.94
N LEU A 8 125.29 -3.85 11.66
CA LEU A 8 125.78 -4.59 10.53
C LEU A 8 127.27 -4.31 10.30
N ARG A 9 128.00 -5.41 10.06
CA ARG A 9 129.17 -5.49 9.16
C ARG A 9 130.44 -4.71 9.57
N LEU A 10 131.41 -5.47 10.05
CA LEU A 10 132.81 -5.25 9.66
C LEU A 10 133.43 -6.53 9.14
N ASN A 11 133.89 -6.45 7.88
CA ASN A 11 134.81 -7.35 7.21
C ASN A 11 135.94 -7.83 8.12
N ARG A 12 136.28 -9.13 8.07
CA ARG A 12 137.67 -9.52 7.79
C ARG A 12 137.76 -10.93 7.20
N GLU A 13 138.61 -11.01 6.19
CA GLU A 13 139.08 -12.18 5.44
C GLU A 13 139.43 -13.38 6.31
N SER A 14 139.27 -14.60 5.76
CA SER A 14 140.39 -15.39 5.20
C SER A 14 140.05 -16.89 5.15
N SER A 15 140.36 -17.53 4.03
CA SER A 15 140.86 -18.92 3.83
C SER A 15 140.32 -20.04 4.74
N GLU A 16 139.99 -21.26 4.35
CA GLU A 16 140.11 -22.13 3.17
C GLU A 16 139.79 -23.54 3.75
N HIS A 17 139.57 -24.55 2.89
CA HIS A 17 139.50 -26.00 3.17
C HIS A 17 138.16 -26.64 3.65
N ASN A 18 137.52 -27.36 2.70
CA ASN A 18 137.11 -28.79 2.73
C ASN A 18 136.10 -29.23 3.83
N GLU A 19 134.99 -29.96 3.60
CA GLU A 19 134.66 -31.07 2.68
C GLU A 19 133.12 -31.29 2.55
N SER A 20 132.68 -31.74 1.35
CA SER A 20 131.62 -32.72 0.96
C SER A 20 130.20 -32.81 1.61
N PHE A 21 129.27 -33.44 0.87
CA PHE A 21 127.83 -33.71 1.11
C PHE A 21 126.91 -32.54 0.68
N TRP A 22 126.12 -32.54 -0.42
CA TRP A 22 124.92 -33.35 -0.70
C TRP A 22 124.43 -33.25 -2.18
N PRO A 23 124.43 -34.35 -2.98
CA PRO A 23 123.85 -34.38 -4.35
C PRO A 23 122.40 -34.95 -4.46
N SER A 24 121.66 -35.15 -3.37
CA SER A 24 120.34 -35.84 -3.38
C SER A 24 119.11 -34.92 -3.22
N PHE A 25 119.29 -33.60 -3.13
CA PHE A 25 118.20 -32.69 -2.74
C PHE A 25 117.36 -32.17 -3.93
N THR A 26 117.92 -32.11 -5.14
CA THR A 26 117.26 -31.46 -6.28
C THR A 26 116.22 -32.35 -6.98
N ASP A 27 116.43 -33.67 -7.02
CA ASP A 27 115.55 -34.62 -7.76
C ASP A 27 114.28 -34.99 -6.98
N ILE A 28 114.38 -35.07 -5.65
CA ILE A 28 113.21 -35.16 -4.77
C ILE A 28 112.39 -33.87 -4.81
N MET A 29 113.04 -32.70 -4.96
CA MET A 29 112.35 -31.42 -5.01
C MET A 29 111.48 -31.28 -6.25
N THR A 30 111.93 -31.71 -7.43
CA THR A 30 111.16 -31.62 -8.68
C THR A 30 109.94 -32.53 -8.68
N VAL A 31 110.04 -33.74 -8.11
CA VAL A 31 108.87 -34.64 -7.95
C VAL A 31 107.87 -34.06 -6.96
N ILE A 32 108.35 -33.49 -5.85
CA ILE A 32 107.48 -32.78 -4.89
C ILE A 32 106.77 -31.62 -5.58
N VAL A 33 107.48 -30.82 -6.39
CA VAL A 33 106.89 -29.71 -7.16
C VAL A 33 105.86 -30.20 -8.18
N MET A 34 106.11 -31.31 -8.88
CA MET A 34 105.18 -31.82 -9.89
C MET A 34 103.90 -32.38 -9.25
N ILE A 35 104.01 -33.08 -8.11
CA ILE A 35 102.85 -33.50 -7.31
C ILE A 35 102.09 -32.27 -6.80
N PHE A 36 102.79 -31.21 -6.40
CA PHE A 36 102.17 -29.97 -5.98
C PHE A 36 101.41 -29.26 -7.11
N LEU A 37 101.97 -29.23 -8.33
CA LEU A 37 101.29 -28.66 -9.51
C LEU A 37 100.09 -29.49 -9.94
N LEU A 38 100.20 -30.82 -9.99
CA LEU A 38 99.08 -31.71 -10.29
C LEU A 38 97.97 -31.59 -9.23
N ALA A 39 98.34 -31.55 -7.95
CA ALA A 39 97.40 -31.32 -6.86
C ALA A 39 96.73 -29.95 -6.99
N MET A 40 97.47 -28.89 -7.32
CA MET A 40 96.93 -27.54 -7.51
C MET A 40 95.96 -27.46 -8.70
N VAL A 41 96.27 -28.11 -9.83
CA VAL A 41 95.37 -28.16 -10.99
C VAL A 41 94.09 -28.95 -10.66
N VAL A 42 94.18 -30.08 -9.95
CA VAL A 42 93.01 -30.85 -9.50
C VAL A 42 92.17 -30.04 -8.49
N LEU A 43 92.81 -29.29 -7.59
CA LEU A 43 92.12 -28.43 -6.62
C LEU A 43 91.40 -27.28 -7.32
N ILE A 44 92.03 -26.66 -8.32
CA ILE A 44 91.41 -25.58 -9.11
C ILE A 44 90.23 -26.12 -9.92
N THR A 45 90.37 -27.25 -10.62
CA THR A 45 89.26 -27.84 -11.40
C THR A 45 88.09 -28.25 -10.51
N ARG A 46 88.36 -28.84 -9.35
CA ARG A 46 87.31 -29.13 -8.35
C ARG A 46 86.69 -27.86 -7.77
N ASN A 47 87.47 -26.82 -7.53
CA ASN A 47 86.96 -25.54 -7.06
C ASN A 47 86.09 -24.87 -8.15
N THR A 48 86.48 -24.92 -9.43
CA THR A 48 85.66 -24.40 -10.52
C THR A 48 84.37 -25.19 -10.71
N ASP A 49 84.41 -26.52 -10.55
CA ASP A 49 83.21 -27.37 -10.60
C ASP A 49 82.28 -27.10 -9.40
N LEU A 50 82.85 -26.95 -8.20
CA LEU A 50 82.11 -26.58 -6.98
C LEU A 50 81.45 -25.21 -7.12
N VAL A 51 82.18 -24.20 -7.61
CA VAL A 51 81.64 -22.87 -7.88
C VAL A 51 80.53 -22.95 -8.92
N ARG A 52 80.71 -23.74 -9.99
CA ARG A 52 79.68 -23.91 -11.02
C ARG A 52 78.42 -24.57 -10.45
N GLN A 53 78.56 -25.67 -9.71
CA GLN A 53 77.42 -26.32 -9.05
C GLN A 53 76.72 -25.36 -8.08
N LEU A 54 77.47 -24.58 -7.32
CA LEU A 54 76.91 -23.60 -6.38
C LEU A 54 76.21 -22.44 -7.11
N THR A 55 76.71 -22.02 -8.28
CA THR A 55 76.00 -21.04 -9.12
C THR A 55 74.74 -21.60 -9.76
N GLU A 56 74.74 -22.87 -10.17
CA GLU A 56 73.57 -23.55 -10.75
C GLU A 56 72.50 -23.79 -9.68
N THR A 57 72.89 -24.21 -8.46
CA THR A 57 71.95 -24.35 -7.33
C THR A 57 71.38 -23.01 -6.90
N LEU A 58 72.22 -21.97 -6.83
CA LEU A 58 71.77 -20.63 -6.45
C LEU A 58 70.89 -20.00 -7.56
N ALA A 59 71.14 -20.30 -8.83
CA ALA A 59 70.27 -19.91 -9.95
C ALA A 59 68.92 -20.65 -9.90
N ALA A 60 68.93 -21.97 -9.64
CA ALA A 60 67.70 -22.75 -9.47
C ALA A 60 66.89 -22.29 -8.25
N GLU A 61 67.55 -21.97 -7.14
CA GLU A 61 66.92 -21.41 -5.94
C GLU A 61 66.29 -20.03 -6.23
N ARG A 62 67.00 -19.16 -6.97
CA ARG A 62 66.45 -17.87 -7.43
C ARG A 62 65.25 -18.04 -8.35
N MET A 63 65.28 -19.02 -9.27
CA MET A 63 64.14 -19.30 -10.15
C MET A 63 62.94 -19.85 -9.36
N ALA A 64 63.16 -20.80 -8.45
CA ALA A 64 62.09 -21.37 -7.62
C ALA A 64 61.49 -20.32 -6.66
N THR A 65 62.30 -19.43 -6.09
CA THR A 65 61.82 -18.33 -5.24
C THR A 65 61.03 -17.29 -6.04
N ALA A 66 61.46 -16.96 -7.27
CA ALA A 66 60.72 -16.08 -8.17
C ALA A 66 59.37 -16.69 -8.56
N GLU A 67 59.33 -17.97 -8.93
CA GLU A 67 58.10 -18.68 -9.26
C GLU A 67 57.15 -18.79 -8.06
N ALA A 68 57.69 -19.09 -6.87
CA ALA A 68 56.91 -19.12 -5.62
C ALA A 68 56.31 -17.75 -5.26
N LEU A 69 57.04 -16.66 -5.52
CA LEU A 69 56.55 -15.29 -5.31
C LEU A 69 55.43 -14.95 -6.30
N GLU A 70 55.58 -15.29 -7.58
CA GLU A 70 54.52 -15.07 -8.59
C GLU A 70 53.29 -15.95 -8.32
N ALA A 71 53.47 -17.23 -7.99
CA ALA A 71 52.39 -18.11 -7.57
C ALA A 71 51.70 -17.59 -6.29
N GLY A 72 52.46 -17.03 -5.35
CA GLY A 72 51.94 -16.35 -4.16
C GLY A 72 51.08 -15.13 -4.50
N LYS A 73 51.52 -14.28 -5.44
CA LYS A 73 50.74 -13.13 -5.93
C LYS A 73 49.43 -13.58 -6.58
N VAL A 74 49.49 -14.57 -7.48
CA VAL A 74 48.30 -15.12 -8.16
C VAL A 74 47.33 -15.73 -7.15
N LYS A 75 47.83 -16.51 -6.18
CA LYS A 75 47.03 -17.08 -5.09
C LYS A 75 46.36 -16.00 -4.25
N ASN A 76 47.06 -14.91 -3.93
CA ASN A 76 46.48 -13.80 -3.16
C ASN A 76 45.39 -13.07 -3.95
N VAL A 77 45.59 -12.85 -5.25
CA VAL A 77 44.56 -12.25 -6.12
C VAL A 77 43.33 -13.15 -6.23
N LEU A 78 43.53 -14.46 -6.42
CA LEU A 78 42.45 -15.45 -6.45
C LEU A 78 41.70 -15.51 -5.11
N ALA A 79 42.42 -15.54 -3.99
CA ALA A 79 41.82 -15.54 -2.66
C ALA A 79 40.97 -14.28 -2.43
N ARG A 80 41.44 -13.11 -2.89
CA ARG A 80 40.70 -11.85 -2.81
C ARG A 80 39.42 -11.89 -3.66
N ARG A 81 39.51 -12.32 -4.93
CA ARG A 81 38.33 -12.48 -5.80
C ARG A 81 37.34 -13.48 -5.22
N LEU A 82 37.82 -14.59 -4.67
CA LEU A 82 36.96 -15.58 -4.03
C LEU A 82 36.25 -14.99 -2.80
N GLY A 83 36.95 -14.21 -1.98
CA GLY A 83 36.35 -13.45 -0.88
C GLY A 83 35.25 -12.48 -1.33
N GLU A 84 35.53 -11.68 -2.37
CA GLU A 84 34.54 -10.75 -2.95
C GLU A 84 33.30 -11.49 -3.50
N HIS A 85 33.48 -12.64 -4.14
CA HIS A 85 32.35 -13.44 -4.62
C HIS A 85 31.57 -14.08 -3.49
N VAL A 86 32.22 -14.53 -2.43
CA VAL A 86 31.55 -15.04 -1.22
C VAL A 86 30.73 -13.93 -0.56
N GLU A 87 31.27 -12.72 -0.40
CA GLU A 87 30.52 -11.56 0.11
C GLU A 87 29.34 -11.16 -0.78
N LYS A 88 29.51 -11.22 -2.11
CA LYS A 88 28.41 -11.01 -3.06
C LYS A 88 27.33 -12.08 -2.92
N LEU A 89 27.72 -13.34 -2.73
CA LEU A 89 26.76 -14.44 -2.54
C LEU A 89 26.00 -14.29 -1.23
N THR A 90 26.66 -13.93 -0.13
CA THR A 90 26.00 -13.74 1.18
C THR A 90 25.06 -12.54 1.16
N SER A 91 25.47 -11.41 0.56
CA SER A 91 24.60 -10.25 0.40
C SER A 91 23.40 -10.55 -0.50
N LEU A 92 23.59 -11.28 -1.61
CA LEU A 92 22.49 -11.73 -2.46
C LEU A 92 21.55 -12.68 -1.72
N GLN A 93 22.07 -13.64 -0.96
CA GLN A 93 21.25 -14.53 -0.13
C GLN A 93 20.42 -13.75 0.89
N TYR A 94 21.01 -12.77 1.56
CA TYR A 94 20.30 -11.89 2.47
C TYR A 94 19.19 -11.09 1.77
N THR A 95 19.49 -10.53 0.58
CA THR A 95 18.47 -9.81 -0.21
C THR A 95 17.33 -10.73 -0.65
N LEU A 96 17.62 -11.97 -1.05
CA LEU A 96 16.61 -12.96 -1.41
C LEU A 96 15.76 -13.35 -0.20
N GLU A 97 16.35 -13.51 0.98
CA GLU A 97 15.60 -13.85 2.19
C GLU A 97 14.70 -12.69 2.66
N THR A 98 15.18 -11.45 2.58
CA THR A 98 14.36 -10.27 2.89
C THR A 98 13.22 -10.10 1.89
N LEU A 99 13.47 -10.32 0.59
CA LEU A 99 12.43 -10.34 -0.44
C LEU A 99 11.42 -11.47 -0.21
N ARG A 100 11.86 -12.68 0.16
CA ARG A 100 10.96 -13.79 0.53
C ARG A 100 10.11 -13.46 1.74
N LYS A 101 10.68 -12.87 2.79
CA LYS A 101 9.92 -12.41 3.97
C LYS A 101 8.90 -11.35 3.59
N LYS A 102 9.26 -10.40 2.72
CA LYS A 102 8.34 -9.37 2.22
C LYS A 102 7.21 -9.99 1.39
N SER A 103 7.53 -10.90 0.48
CA SER A 103 6.53 -11.63 -0.34
C SER A 103 5.60 -12.47 0.53
N SER A 104 6.11 -13.16 1.55
CA SER A 104 5.28 -13.93 2.49
C SER A 104 4.36 -13.03 3.32
N ARG A 105 4.82 -11.86 3.76
CA ARG A 105 3.97 -10.86 4.41
C ARG A 105 2.88 -10.34 3.47
N GLN A 106 3.26 -9.98 2.24
CA GLN A 106 2.30 -9.54 1.22
C GLN A 106 1.26 -10.63 0.92
N GLN A 107 1.65 -11.91 0.89
CA GLN A 107 0.71 -13.02 0.71
C GLN A 107 -0.29 -13.10 1.86
N LEU A 108 0.18 -12.97 3.11
CA LEU A 108 -0.69 -12.93 4.29
C LEU A 108 -1.64 -11.73 4.24
N ASP A 109 -1.15 -10.54 3.91
CA ASP A 109 -1.97 -9.34 3.78
C ASP A 109 -3.04 -9.51 2.68
N ILE A 110 -2.69 -10.12 1.53
CA ILE A 110 -3.65 -10.44 0.46
C ILE A 110 -4.71 -11.41 0.97
N THR A 111 -4.35 -12.48 1.68
CA THR A 111 -5.33 -13.43 2.21
C THR A 111 -6.28 -12.78 3.23
N GLN A 112 -5.77 -11.88 4.09
CA GLN A 112 -6.60 -11.13 5.03
C GLN A 112 -7.55 -10.17 4.30
N LEU A 113 -7.07 -9.49 3.25
CA LEU A 113 -7.89 -8.61 2.44
C LEU A 113 -8.98 -9.39 1.66
N GLU A 114 -8.67 -10.59 1.17
CA GLU A 114 -9.64 -11.47 0.52
C GLU A 114 -10.73 -11.94 1.50
N GLU A 115 -10.34 -12.29 2.74
CA GLU A 115 -11.28 -12.64 3.80
C GLU A 115 -12.17 -11.45 4.19
N GLN A 116 -11.59 -10.26 4.39
CA GLN A 116 -12.33 -9.03 4.63
C GLN A 116 -13.29 -8.71 3.48
N LYS A 117 -12.84 -8.85 2.23
CA LYS A 117 -13.70 -8.64 1.06
C LYS A 117 -14.86 -9.63 1.02
N SER A 118 -14.62 -10.90 1.35
CA SER A 118 -15.69 -11.91 1.39
C SER A 118 -16.72 -11.62 2.48
N SER A 119 -16.28 -11.18 3.67
CA SER A 119 -17.19 -10.80 4.76
C SER A 119 -17.97 -9.53 4.43
N LEU A 120 -17.34 -8.54 3.80
CA LEU A 120 -18.01 -7.34 3.26
C LEU A 120 -19.02 -7.67 2.16
N GLN A 121 -18.72 -8.62 1.28
CA GLN A 121 -19.69 -9.10 0.29
C GLN A 121 -20.87 -9.80 0.96
N ALA A 122 -20.62 -10.63 1.98
CA ALA A 122 -21.69 -11.27 2.74
C ALA A 122 -22.59 -10.24 3.45
N THR A 123 -22.01 -9.22 4.10
CA THR A 123 -22.80 -8.14 4.73
C THR A 123 -23.56 -7.32 3.69
N GLN A 124 -22.97 -7.02 2.52
CA GLN A 124 -23.64 -6.36 1.42
C GLN A 124 -24.86 -7.16 0.93
N THR A 125 -24.70 -8.47 0.71
CA THR A 125 -25.83 -9.33 0.30
C THR A 125 -26.94 -9.39 1.36
N LYS A 126 -26.57 -9.45 2.65
CA LYS A 126 -27.52 -9.43 3.75
C LYS A 126 -28.29 -8.12 3.83
N LEU A 127 -27.60 -6.98 3.74
CA LEU A 127 -28.22 -5.66 3.72
C LEU A 127 -29.14 -5.49 2.50
N GLN A 128 -28.75 -6.02 1.34
CA GLN A 128 -29.58 -5.98 0.14
C GLN A 128 -30.85 -6.81 0.30
N GLN A 129 -30.75 -7.99 0.93
CA GLN A 129 -31.91 -8.81 1.27
C GLN A 129 -32.83 -8.13 2.30
N GLU A 130 -32.26 -7.49 3.33
CA GLU A 130 -33.03 -6.72 4.32
C GLU A 130 -33.74 -5.51 3.66
N LEU A 131 -33.10 -4.85 2.69
CA LEU A 131 -33.72 -3.76 1.92
C LEU A 131 -34.87 -4.26 1.03
N GLU A 132 -34.71 -5.41 0.37
CA GLU A 132 -35.78 -6.06 -0.42
C GLU A 132 -36.95 -6.49 0.48
N GLN A 133 -36.67 -6.98 1.69
CA GLN A 133 -37.70 -7.31 2.68
C GLN A 133 -38.42 -6.05 3.18
N SER A 134 -37.69 -4.99 3.50
CA SER A 134 -38.27 -3.72 3.94
C SER A 134 -39.15 -3.09 2.84
N THR A 135 -38.68 -3.07 1.59
CA THR A 135 -39.44 -2.54 0.45
C THR A 135 -40.68 -3.38 0.12
N SER A 136 -40.61 -4.70 0.22
CA SER A 136 -41.79 -5.57 0.06
C SER A 136 -42.80 -5.39 1.19
N ALA A 137 -42.35 -5.26 2.44
CA ALA A 137 -43.20 -4.93 3.58
C ALA A 137 -43.89 -3.56 3.42
N GLN A 138 -43.14 -2.55 2.93
CA GLN A 138 -43.69 -1.22 2.68
C GLN A 138 -44.71 -1.21 1.53
N ARG A 139 -44.48 -1.99 0.47
CA ARG A 139 -45.48 -2.19 -0.60
C ARG A 139 -46.76 -2.83 -0.06
N LEU A 140 -46.63 -3.90 0.72
CA LEU A 140 -47.78 -4.57 1.33
C LEU A 140 -48.55 -3.63 2.27
N SER A 141 -47.85 -2.82 3.07
CA SER A 141 -48.47 -1.80 3.92
C SER A 141 -49.18 -0.73 3.09
N SER A 142 -48.60 -0.30 1.96
CA SER A 142 -49.23 0.69 1.09
C SER A 142 -50.48 0.15 0.39
N GLU A 143 -50.47 -1.13 -0.02
CA GLU A 143 -51.66 -1.80 -0.55
C GLU A 143 -52.75 -1.92 0.51
N LYS A 144 -52.40 -2.36 1.74
CA LYS A 144 -53.35 -2.39 2.86
C LYS A 144 -53.93 -1.02 3.19
N ASN A 145 -53.10 0.03 3.19
CA ASN A 145 -53.58 1.39 3.43
C ASN A 145 -54.56 1.83 2.34
N ARG A 146 -54.27 1.52 1.08
CA ARG A 146 -55.17 1.81 -0.03
C ARG A 146 -56.50 1.04 0.08
N GLU A 147 -56.44 -0.22 0.50
CA GLU A 147 -57.63 -1.04 0.74
C GLU A 147 -58.48 -0.50 1.90
N ILE A 148 -57.83 -0.04 2.99
CA ILE A 148 -58.51 0.62 4.11
C ILE A 148 -59.13 1.96 3.66
N GLU A 149 -58.43 2.75 2.84
CA GLU A 149 -58.98 3.99 2.28
C GLU A 149 -60.21 3.73 1.41
N GLU A 150 -60.20 2.68 0.59
CA GLU A 150 -61.34 2.26 -0.23
C GLU A 150 -62.52 1.79 0.66
N GLN A 151 -62.25 1.01 1.70
CA GLN A 151 -63.26 0.57 2.67
C GLN A 151 -63.86 1.75 3.45
N LEU A 152 -63.03 2.70 3.89
CA LEU A 152 -63.50 3.92 4.56
C LEU A 152 -64.39 4.75 3.63
N ARG A 153 -64.02 4.87 2.35
CA ARG A 153 -64.83 5.57 1.36
C ARG A 153 -66.18 4.89 1.15
N GLN A 154 -66.21 3.57 0.98
CA GLN A 154 -67.46 2.80 0.85
C GLN A 154 -68.34 2.95 2.09
N THR A 155 -67.75 2.86 3.29
CA THR A 155 -68.48 3.02 4.55
C THR A 155 -69.05 4.43 4.68
N ARG A 156 -68.32 5.45 4.20
CA ARG A 156 -68.80 6.83 4.20
C ARG A 156 -69.93 7.05 3.21
N GLU A 157 -69.85 6.48 2.02
CA GLU A 157 -70.95 6.48 1.04
C GLU A 157 -72.21 5.78 1.61
N GLN A 158 -72.05 4.66 2.32
CA GLN A 158 -73.16 3.99 3.03
C GLN A 158 -73.71 4.83 4.19
N PHE A 159 -72.85 5.53 4.94
CA PHE A 159 -73.29 6.41 6.02
C PHE A 159 -74.10 7.58 5.47
N ASP A 160 -73.64 8.20 4.39
CA ASP A 160 -74.35 9.30 3.73
C ASP A 160 -75.72 8.83 3.18
N SER A 161 -75.81 7.61 2.64
CA SER A 161 -77.09 7.07 2.17
C SER A 161 -78.06 6.80 3.32
N VAL A 162 -77.59 6.21 4.42
CA VAL A 162 -78.41 5.99 5.62
C VAL A 162 -78.85 7.32 6.24
N GLN A 163 -77.99 8.34 6.21
CA GLN A 163 -78.33 9.66 6.72
C GLN A 163 -79.42 10.34 5.85
N GLN A 164 -79.38 10.18 4.53
CA GLN A 164 -80.46 10.61 3.64
C GLN A 164 -81.76 9.87 3.91
N ASP A 165 -81.73 8.54 4.05
CA ASP A 165 -82.90 7.73 4.35
C ASP A 165 -83.54 8.14 5.69
N LEU A 166 -82.71 8.44 6.69
CA LEU A 166 -83.17 8.86 8.01
C LEU A 166 -83.81 10.25 7.97
N ALA A 167 -83.26 11.19 7.20
CA ALA A 167 -83.87 12.49 6.96
C ALA A 167 -85.23 12.38 6.26
N LEU A 168 -85.33 11.47 5.28
CA LEU A 168 -86.57 11.20 4.55
C LEU A 168 -87.64 10.56 5.46
N LEU A 169 -87.24 9.63 6.34
CA LEU A 169 -88.12 9.06 7.36
C LEU A 169 -88.58 10.11 8.38
N GLN A 170 -87.70 11.00 8.81
CA GLN A 170 -88.07 12.10 9.73
C GLN A 170 -89.11 13.01 9.08
N GLN A 171 -88.92 13.39 7.82
CA GLN A 171 -89.90 14.19 7.08
C GLN A 171 -91.25 13.47 6.97
N GLN A 172 -91.25 12.17 6.68
CA GLN A 172 -92.48 11.36 6.64
C GLN A 172 -93.18 11.30 8.00
N SER A 173 -92.41 11.13 9.09
CA SER A 173 -92.96 11.12 10.45
C SER A 173 -93.57 12.47 10.82
N GLU A 174 -92.92 13.58 10.49
CA GLU A 174 -93.47 14.93 10.73
C GLU A 174 -94.77 15.14 9.95
N GLN A 175 -94.82 14.69 8.70
CA GLN A 175 -96.02 14.77 7.87
C GLN A 175 -97.16 13.91 8.44
N GLN A 176 -96.88 12.67 8.85
CA GLN A 176 -97.87 11.83 9.53
C GLN A 176 -98.39 12.45 10.84
N GLN A 177 -97.51 13.14 11.59
CA GLN A 177 -97.89 13.79 12.83
C GLN A 177 -98.77 15.02 12.60
N GLN A 178 -98.51 15.78 11.52
CA GLN A 178 -99.41 16.86 11.08
C GLN A 178 -100.77 16.32 10.63
N ASP A 179 -100.80 15.24 9.85
CA ASP A 179 -102.04 14.60 9.40
C ASP A 179 -102.86 14.09 10.61
N LEU A 180 -102.21 13.48 11.60
CA LEU A 180 -102.84 13.07 12.86
C LEU A 180 -103.44 14.25 13.62
N GLN A 181 -102.72 15.36 13.75
CA GLN A 181 -103.24 16.58 14.39
C GLN A 181 -104.45 17.14 13.65
N GLN A 182 -104.42 17.17 12.31
CA GLN A 182 -105.58 17.59 11.51
C GLN A 182 -106.77 16.65 11.72
N LEU A 183 -106.54 15.34 11.78
CA LEU A 183 -107.60 14.36 12.01
C LEU A 183 -108.20 14.48 13.42
N GLU A 184 -107.38 14.74 14.44
CA GLU A 184 -107.84 15.03 15.80
C GLU A 184 -108.67 16.32 15.85
N GLN A 185 -108.26 17.37 15.15
CA GLN A 185 -109.05 18.60 15.03
C GLN A 185 -110.39 18.33 14.35
N GLN A 186 -110.41 17.60 13.22
CA GLN A 186 -111.64 17.22 12.53
C GLN A 186 -112.57 16.37 13.41
N LYS A 187 -112.01 15.44 14.19
CA LYS A 187 -112.78 14.64 15.15
C LYS A 187 -113.37 15.53 16.25
N SER A 188 -112.61 16.51 16.74
CA SER A 188 -113.08 17.44 17.77
C SER A 188 -114.23 18.32 17.28
N THR A 189 -114.18 18.79 16.02
CA THR A 189 -115.25 19.59 15.41
C THR A 189 -116.50 18.72 15.17
N LEU A 190 -116.33 17.49 14.67
CA LEU A 190 -117.43 16.54 14.51
C LEU A 190 -118.12 16.20 15.84
N LEU A 191 -117.35 16.02 16.92
CA LEU A 191 -117.91 15.79 18.25
C LEU A 191 -118.66 17.01 18.79
N ALA A 192 -118.15 18.22 18.55
CA ALA A 192 -118.83 19.46 18.90
C ALA A 192 -120.15 19.61 18.12
N ASP A 193 -120.13 19.32 16.82
CA ASP A 193 -121.32 19.32 15.96
C ASP A 193 -122.34 18.29 16.44
N GLN A 194 -121.91 17.06 16.74
CA GLN A 194 -122.78 16.02 17.29
C GLN A 194 -123.42 16.44 18.61
N LYS A 195 -122.67 17.08 19.51
CA LYS A 195 -123.19 17.59 20.78
C LYS A 195 -124.18 18.75 20.58
N SER A 196 -123.94 19.61 19.60
CA SER A 196 -124.87 20.68 19.22
C SER A 196 -126.19 20.13 18.65
N GLN A 197 -126.11 19.03 17.88
CA GLN A 197 -127.30 18.35 17.36
C GLN A 197 -128.08 17.64 18.48
N GLN A 198 -127.40 17.01 19.45
CA GLN A 198 -128.05 16.41 20.61
C GLN A 198 -128.79 17.44 21.47
N THR A 199 -128.16 18.59 21.73
CA THR A 199 -128.79 19.68 22.49
C THR A 199 -129.99 20.28 21.75
N ALA A 200 -129.89 20.48 20.43
CA ALA A 200 -131.03 20.93 19.61
C ALA A 200 -132.19 19.91 19.62
N LEU A 201 -131.90 18.61 19.64
CA LEU A 201 -132.90 17.55 19.73
C LEU A 201 -133.60 17.54 21.10
N GLU A 202 -132.83 17.70 22.19
CA GLU A 202 -133.37 17.82 23.56
C GLU A 202 -134.28 19.05 23.72
N GLU A 203 -133.86 20.21 23.20
CA GLU A 203 -134.69 21.43 23.19
C GLU A 203 -135.99 21.24 22.40
N SER A 204 -135.93 20.55 21.25
CA SER A 204 -137.12 20.20 20.47
C SER A 204 -138.07 19.26 21.23
N MET A 205 -137.55 18.28 21.98
CA MET A 205 -138.37 17.40 22.81
C MET A 205 -139.03 18.16 23.97
N LEU A 206 -138.31 19.09 24.60
CA LEU A 206 -138.84 19.90 25.69
C LEU A 206 -139.96 20.84 25.20
N ALA A 207 -139.80 21.42 24.00
CA ALA A 207 -140.85 22.20 23.35
C ALA A 207 -142.11 21.35 23.09
N GLN A 208 -141.92 20.10 22.64
CA GLN A 208 -143.01 19.17 22.41
C GLN A 208 -143.74 18.79 23.72
N GLN A 209 -143.01 18.58 24.82
CA GLN A 209 -143.58 18.32 26.14
C GLN A 209 -144.37 19.52 26.70
N LYS A 210 -143.94 20.75 26.41
CA LYS A 210 -144.67 21.96 26.78
C LYS A 210 -145.98 22.11 26.00
N THR A 211 -146.01 21.70 24.72
CA THR A 211 -147.26 21.67 23.95
C THR A 211 -148.25 20.62 24.45
N THR A 212 -147.79 19.47 24.95
CA THR A 212 -148.69 18.43 25.50
C THR A 212 -149.26 18.83 26.87
N SER A 213 -148.51 19.56 27.70
CA SER A 213 -149.04 20.07 28.98
C SER A 213 -150.11 21.14 28.77
N GLN A 214 -149.95 22.03 27.78
CA GLN A 214 -150.97 23.03 27.40
C GLN A 214 -152.27 22.37 26.89
N LEU A 215 -152.16 21.26 26.16
CA LEU A 215 -153.31 20.47 25.71
C LEU A 215 -154.07 19.85 26.89
N ASN A 216 -153.37 19.41 27.93
CA ASN A 216 -154.00 18.87 29.14
C ASN A 216 -154.71 19.93 29.99
N GLU A 217 -154.21 21.17 30.06
CA GLU A 217 -154.90 22.29 30.73
C GLU A 217 -156.20 22.70 30.01
N THR A 218 -156.24 22.63 28.67
CA THR A 218 -157.51 22.88 27.94
C THR A 218 -158.58 21.81 28.22
N ARG A 219 -158.16 20.59 28.60
CA ARG A 219 -159.07 19.48 28.94
C ARG A 219 -159.72 19.65 30.31
N THR A 220 -159.00 20.17 31.31
CA THR A 220 -159.55 20.44 32.65
C THR A 220 -160.53 21.62 32.67
N GLN A 221 -160.40 22.58 31.75
CA GLN A 221 -161.36 23.69 31.59
C GLN A 221 -162.70 23.27 30.97
N LEU A 222 -162.75 22.16 30.22
CA LEU A 222 -164.00 21.58 29.70
C LEU A 222 -164.78 20.81 30.80
N GLN A 223 -164.08 20.14 31.73
CA GLN A 223 -164.70 19.38 32.82
C GLN A 223 -165.47 20.28 33.82
N GLN A 224 -164.94 21.46 34.12
CA GLN A 224 -165.60 22.44 35.01
C GLN A 224 -166.86 23.09 34.39
N ARG A 225 -167.04 22.95 33.07
CA ARG A 225 -168.21 23.42 32.33
C ARG A 225 -169.35 22.38 32.28
N GLU A 226 -169.04 21.10 32.55
CA GLU A 226 -170.04 20.04 32.74
C GLU A 226 -170.68 20.10 34.14
N ASP A 227 -169.90 20.38 35.18
CA ASP A 227 -170.38 20.44 36.57
C ASP A 227 -171.35 21.63 36.82
N SER A 228 -171.28 22.68 36.00
CA SER A 228 -172.14 23.88 36.10
C SER A 228 -173.49 23.79 35.36
N LEU A 229 -173.75 22.67 34.66
CA LEU A 229 -175.03 22.39 34.00
C LEU A 229 -175.95 21.44 34.79
N GLY A 230 -175.45 20.83 35.89
CA GLY A 230 -176.20 19.86 36.71
C GLY A 230 -177.05 20.43 37.86
N GLU A 231 -176.82 21.68 38.26
CA GLU A 231 -177.53 22.32 39.40
C GLU A 231 -178.88 22.98 39.04
N ALA A 232 -179.26 23.00 37.76
CA ALA A 232 -180.43 23.72 37.28
C ALA A 232 -181.71 22.88 37.08
N ASN A 233 -181.79 21.66 37.61
CA ASN A 233 -183.05 20.91 37.67
C ASN A 233 -183.29 20.27 39.05
N LYS A 234 -183.47 21.18 40.02
CA LYS A 234 -184.53 21.17 41.02
C LYS A 234 -185.50 19.97 41.01
N SER A 235 -185.53 19.33 42.17
CA SER A 235 -186.74 18.97 42.92
C SER A 235 -187.76 18.06 42.22
N ILE A 236 -187.87 16.82 42.70
CA ILE A 236 -189.14 16.16 43.02
C ILE A 236 -188.86 15.00 44.00
N ALA A 237 -189.44 15.14 45.20
CA ALA A 237 -190.00 14.11 46.09
C ALA A 237 -189.15 12.89 46.54
N THR A 238 -188.62 13.01 47.77
CA THR A 238 -188.82 12.12 48.95
C THR A 238 -189.90 11.02 48.79
N THR A 239 -189.82 9.76 49.24
CA THR A 239 -189.18 9.03 50.38
C THR A 239 -189.08 7.53 49.98
N GLN A 240 -188.19 6.64 50.46
CA GLN A 240 -188.10 6.00 51.79
C GLN A 240 -187.03 4.86 51.64
N THR A 241 -185.91 4.83 52.37
CA THR A 241 -185.62 3.95 53.56
C THR A 241 -186.02 2.47 53.36
N GLU A 242 -185.18 1.44 53.45
CA GLU A 242 -183.91 1.14 54.14
C GLU A 242 -183.20 -0.03 53.42
N LEU A 243 -181.87 -0.22 53.61
CA LEU A 243 -181.27 -1.30 54.43
C LEU A 243 -179.82 -1.63 54.02
N ALA A 244 -178.92 -1.51 55.00
CA ALA A 244 -177.74 -2.36 55.28
C ALA A 244 -176.50 -2.38 54.34
N GLU A 245 -175.45 -1.70 54.80
CA GLU A 245 -174.16 -2.28 55.21
C GLU A 245 -173.57 -3.46 54.41
N THR A 246 -172.43 -3.21 53.75
CA THR A 246 -171.16 -4.02 53.77
C THR A 246 -170.30 -3.66 52.54
N GLY A 247 -169.46 -2.61 52.63
CA GLY A 247 -168.65 -2.17 51.47
C GLY A 247 -167.34 -1.46 51.78
N GLU A 248 -166.95 -1.32 53.04
CA GLU A 248 -165.84 -0.43 53.43
C GLU A 248 -164.58 -1.16 53.92
N ALA A 249 -164.57 -2.50 53.92
CA ALA A 249 -163.40 -3.30 54.31
C ALA A 249 -162.45 -3.66 53.14
N LEU A 250 -162.69 -3.20 51.91
CA LEU A 250 -161.92 -3.60 50.72
C LEU A 250 -161.02 -2.50 50.11
N LYS A 251 -161.05 -1.26 50.62
CA LYS A 251 -160.23 -0.15 50.09
C LYS A 251 -158.86 0.01 50.76
N SER A 252 -158.65 -0.51 51.97
CA SER A 252 -157.35 -0.37 52.67
C SER A 252 -156.28 -1.33 52.14
N SER A 253 -156.59 -2.60 51.85
CA SER A 253 -155.61 -3.56 51.30
C SER A 253 -155.14 -3.27 49.87
N ARG A 254 -155.82 -2.40 49.11
CA ARG A 254 -155.43 -2.03 47.74
C ARG A 254 -154.36 -0.92 47.71
N SER A 255 -154.15 -0.20 48.82
CA SER A 255 -153.15 0.86 48.97
C SER A 255 -151.75 0.32 49.30
N GLU A 256 -151.63 -0.75 50.09
CA GLU A 256 -150.32 -1.34 50.47
C GLU A 256 -149.66 -2.14 49.34
N ILE A 257 -150.46 -2.77 48.47
CA ILE A 257 -149.93 -3.54 47.32
C ILE A 257 -149.33 -2.61 46.25
N SER A 258 -149.84 -1.38 46.09
CA SER A 258 -149.32 -0.38 45.14
C SER A 258 -147.99 0.24 45.58
N GLN A 259 -147.70 0.29 46.88
CA GLN A 259 -146.45 0.85 47.41
C GLN A 259 -145.29 -0.15 47.36
N LEU A 260 -145.58 -1.46 47.44
CA LEU A 260 -144.57 -2.51 47.25
C LEU A 260 -144.20 -2.72 45.77
N THR A 261 -145.07 -2.34 44.82
CA THR A 261 -144.77 -2.43 43.38
C THR A 261 -143.84 -1.31 42.91
N SER A 262 -144.02 -0.07 43.39
CA SER A 262 -143.11 1.04 43.06
C SER A 262 -141.70 0.87 43.65
N ALA A 263 -141.58 0.30 44.86
CA ALA A 263 -140.28 0.00 45.46
C ALA A 263 -139.52 -1.14 44.74
N ALA A 264 -140.25 -2.08 44.14
CA ALA A 264 -139.67 -3.14 43.31
C ALA A 264 -139.14 -2.58 41.96
N GLU A 265 -139.87 -1.65 41.34
CA GLU A 265 -139.45 -0.96 40.11
C GLU A 265 -138.21 -0.08 40.33
N GLU A 266 -138.11 0.64 41.47
CA GLU A 266 -136.91 1.41 41.84
C GLU A 266 -135.68 0.53 42.07
N SER A 267 -135.86 -0.62 42.74
CA SER A 267 -134.78 -1.60 42.94
C SER A 267 -134.30 -2.20 41.62
N GLN A 268 -135.21 -2.41 40.66
CA GLN A 268 -134.88 -2.94 39.34
C GLN A 268 -134.12 -1.91 38.49
N GLN A 269 -134.48 -0.63 38.57
CA GLN A 269 -133.71 0.45 37.93
C GLN A 269 -132.29 0.59 38.51
N GLN A 270 -132.12 0.43 39.83
CA GLN A 270 -130.78 0.42 40.45
C GLN A 270 -129.93 -0.77 39.99
N ILE A 271 -130.53 -1.96 39.83
CA ILE A 271 -129.84 -3.14 39.31
C ILE A 271 -129.39 -2.91 37.86
N GLU A 272 -130.23 -2.28 37.03
CA GLU A 272 -129.92 -2.00 35.63
C GLU A 272 -128.83 -0.92 35.49
N GLN A 273 -128.84 0.11 36.35
CA GLN A 273 -127.74 1.09 36.44
C GLN A 273 -126.42 0.44 36.88
N LEU A 274 -126.46 -0.46 37.87
CA LEU A 274 -125.28 -1.20 38.32
C LEU A 274 -124.75 -2.15 37.22
N GLN A 275 -125.63 -2.74 36.40
CA GLN A 275 -125.23 -3.55 35.25
C GLN A 275 -124.53 -2.69 34.18
N GLN A 276 -125.08 -1.52 33.83
CA GLN A 276 -124.42 -0.59 32.90
C GLN A 276 -123.07 -0.10 33.44
N HIS A 277 -122.98 0.17 34.75
CA HIS A 277 -121.72 0.61 35.37
C HIS A 277 -120.68 -0.50 35.38
N LYS A 278 -121.10 -1.75 35.61
CA LYS A 278 -120.24 -2.95 35.53
C LYS A 278 -119.73 -3.17 34.10
N GLU A 279 -120.57 -2.97 33.09
CA GLU A 279 -120.18 -3.09 31.68
C GLU A 279 -119.18 -2.00 31.27
N LYS A 280 -119.40 -0.74 31.68
CA LYS A 280 -118.43 0.34 31.48
C LYS A 280 -117.09 0.04 32.15
N LEU A 281 -117.12 -0.38 33.42
CA LEU A 281 -115.90 -0.73 34.15
C LEU A 281 -115.16 -1.92 33.52
N ALA A 282 -115.89 -2.88 32.95
CA ALA A 282 -115.30 -3.99 32.21
C ALA A 282 -114.69 -3.54 30.87
N ALA A 283 -115.28 -2.55 30.20
CA ALA A 283 -114.73 -1.94 28.99
C ALA A 283 -113.44 -1.15 29.30
N ASP A 284 -113.44 -0.33 30.35
CA ASP A 284 -112.27 0.44 30.78
C ASP A 284 -111.13 -0.48 31.23
N HIS A 285 -111.44 -1.56 31.96
CA HIS A 285 -110.44 -2.56 32.33
C HIS A 285 -109.87 -3.30 31.11
N ARG A 286 -110.65 -3.52 30.04
CA ARG A 286 -110.14 -4.09 28.79
C ARG A 286 -109.21 -3.12 28.07
N LEU A 287 -109.58 -1.85 27.99
CA LEU A 287 -108.78 -0.78 27.39
C LEU A 287 -107.46 -0.59 28.13
N SER A 288 -107.50 -0.45 29.46
CA SER A 288 -106.30 -0.33 30.29
C SER A 288 -105.40 -1.55 30.18
N LYS A 289 -105.96 -2.77 30.06
CA LYS A 289 -105.18 -3.99 29.83
C LYS A 289 -104.48 -3.99 28.46
N GLN A 290 -105.15 -3.50 27.41
CA GLN A 290 -104.56 -3.36 26.07
C GLN A 290 -103.43 -2.32 26.07
N GLU A 291 -103.63 -1.17 26.73
CA GLU A 291 -102.57 -0.15 26.89
C GLU A 291 -101.36 -0.69 27.66
N LEU A 292 -101.60 -1.47 28.72
CA LEU A 292 -100.54 -2.14 29.48
C LEU A 292 -99.76 -3.17 28.66
N GLU A 293 -100.42 -3.90 27.76
CA GLU A 293 -99.77 -4.81 26.82
C GLU A 293 -98.93 -4.05 25.78
N GLU A 294 -99.42 -2.92 25.27
CA GLU A 294 -98.69 -2.10 24.30
C GLU A 294 -97.45 -1.45 24.94
N VAL A 295 -97.57 -0.90 26.14
CA VAL A 295 -96.43 -0.38 26.92
C VAL A 295 -95.41 -1.48 27.22
N ARG A 296 -95.85 -2.70 27.55
CA ARG A 296 -94.94 -3.85 27.72
C ARG A 296 -94.20 -4.20 26.44
N LYS A 297 -94.86 -4.20 25.29
CA LYS A 297 -94.20 -4.42 23.99
C LYS A 297 -93.19 -3.33 23.68
N GLN A 298 -93.52 -2.06 23.92
CA GLN A 298 -92.60 -0.94 23.74
C GLN A 298 -91.37 -1.06 24.66
N HIS A 299 -91.60 -1.40 25.94
CA HIS A 299 -90.52 -1.63 26.89
C HIS A 299 -89.61 -2.79 26.46
N GLN A 300 -90.20 -3.89 25.97
CA GLN A 300 -89.42 -5.04 25.49
C GLN A 300 -88.57 -4.69 24.27
N ARG A 301 -89.12 -3.92 23.30
CA ARG A 301 -88.34 -3.37 22.18
C ARG A 301 -87.20 -2.48 22.67
N SER A 302 -87.45 -1.62 23.66
CA SER A 302 -86.40 -0.75 24.22
C SER A 302 -85.27 -1.55 24.87
N LEU A 303 -85.58 -2.63 25.59
CA LEU A 303 -84.58 -3.53 26.18
C LEU A 303 -83.74 -4.23 25.10
N GLU A 304 -84.36 -4.62 23.99
CA GLU A 304 -83.65 -5.19 22.83
C GLU A 304 -82.67 -4.17 22.23
N THR A 305 -83.10 -2.92 22.01
CA THR A 305 -82.21 -1.86 21.49
C THR A 305 -81.07 -1.52 22.45
N ILE A 306 -81.33 -1.54 23.77
CA ILE A 306 -80.29 -1.31 24.78
C ILE A 306 -79.24 -2.42 24.72
N ARG A 307 -79.66 -3.69 24.61
CA ARG A 307 -78.73 -4.82 24.45
C ARG A 307 -77.88 -4.70 23.19
N GLU A 308 -78.47 -4.30 22.07
CA GLU A 308 -77.72 -4.08 20.82
C GLU A 308 -76.67 -2.96 20.98
N ILE A 309 -77.02 -1.88 21.67
CA ILE A 309 -76.08 -0.78 21.95
C ILE A 309 -74.98 -1.26 22.88
N GLU A 310 -75.29 -1.97 23.96
CA GLU A 310 -74.30 -2.53 24.90
C GLU A 310 -73.33 -3.49 24.18
N GLN A 311 -73.84 -4.33 23.27
CA GLN A 311 -73.00 -5.21 22.46
C GLN A 311 -72.08 -4.42 21.53
N LYS A 312 -72.60 -3.40 20.83
CA LYS A 312 -71.78 -2.52 19.99
C LYS A 312 -70.73 -1.76 20.80
N LEU A 313 -71.08 -1.31 22.01
CA LEU A 313 -70.16 -0.65 22.93
C LEU A 313 -69.05 -1.61 23.37
N GLY A 314 -69.39 -2.86 23.70
CA GLY A 314 -68.42 -3.91 24.03
C GLY A 314 -67.42 -4.13 22.90
N ILE A 315 -67.90 -4.34 21.68
CA ILE A 315 -67.05 -4.51 20.49
C ILE A 315 -66.16 -3.27 20.27
N SER A 316 -66.72 -2.07 20.40
CA SER A 316 -65.96 -0.82 20.21
C SER A 316 -64.89 -0.64 21.29
N THR A 317 -65.16 -1.02 22.54
CA THR A 317 -64.16 -0.97 23.62
C THR A 317 -63.04 -1.98 23.42
N GLU A 318 -63.37 -3.18 22.92
CA GLU A 318 -62.39 -4.21 22.60
C GLU A 318 -61.50 -3.76 21.44
N GLN A 319 -62.08 -3.20 20.37
CA GLN A 319 -61.34 -2.57 19.27
C GLN A 319 -60.45 -1.42 19.74
N LEU A 320 -60.92 -0.56 20.65
CA LEU A 320 -60.13 0.54 21.21
C LEU A 320 -58.91 0.02 21.98
N SER A 321 -59.10 -1.01 22.81
CA SER A 321 -58.00 -1.62 23.56
C SER A 321 -56.98 -2.30 22.64
N ALA A 322 -57.44 -2.98 21.59
CA ALA A 322 -56.57 -3.57 20.57
C ALA A 322 -55.79 -2.48 19.81
N ALA A 323 -56.43 -1.37 19.46
CA ALA A 323 -55.79 -0.23 18.82
C ALA A 323 -54.74 0.43 19.74
N GLN A 324 -55.02 0.56 21.04
CA GLN A 324 -54.06 1.06 22.02
C GLN A 324 -52.86 0.13 22.20
N GLN A 325 -53.08 -1.19 22.22
CA GLN A 325 -51.98 -2.15 22.24
C GLN A 325 -51.11 -2.05 20.99
N LEU A 326 -51.70 -2.00 19.80
CA LEU A 326 -50.97 -1.80 18.55
C LEU A 326 -50.19 -0.48 18.53
N ALA A 327 -50.79 0.62 19.00
CA ALA A 327 -50.11 1.91 19.12
C ALA A 327 -48.89 1.83 20.03
N SER A 328 -49.01 1.16 21.19
CA SER A 328 -47.88 0.97 22.11
C SER A 328 -46.76 0.09 21.52
N GLN A 329 -47.12 -0.92 20.73
CA GLN A 329 -46.15 -1.74 20.01
C GLN A 329 -45.42 -0.92 18.95
N HIS A 330 -46.15 -0.13 18.16
CA HIS A 330 -45.57 0.75 17.17
C HIS A 330 -44.65 1.80 17.79
N GLU A 331 -45.03 2.40 18.92
CA GLU A 331 -44.18 3.35 19.64
C GLU A 331 -42.90 2.70 20.18
N SER A 332 -42.99 1.47 20.69
CA SER A 332 -41.82 0.67 21.06
C SER A 332 -40.91 0.39 19.86
N THR A 333 -41.46 -0.07 18.72
CA THR A 333 -40.66 -0.31 17.51
C THR A 333 -40.02 0.98 16.96
N ALA A 334 -40.74 2.10 16.99
CA ALA A 334 -40.22 3.40 16.58
C ALA A 334 -39.06 3.84 17.49
N SER A 335 -39.18 3.62 18.80
CA SER A 335 -38.09 3.90 19.75
C SER A 335 -36.84 3.05 19.49
N GLN A 336 -37.02 1.77 19.13
CA GLN A 336 -35.91 0.88 18.76
C GLN A 336 -35.25 1.31 17.45
N HIS A 337 -36.04 1.70 16.45
CA HIS A 337 -35.52 2.23 15.20
C HIS A 337 -34.75 3.53 15.39
N LEU A 338 -35.25 4.45 16.24
CA LEU A 338 -34.52 5.68 16.60
C LEU A 338 -33.18 5.36 17.26
N ALA A 339 -33.15 4.45 18.24
CA ALA A 339 -31.91 4.02 18.88
C ALA A 339 -30.92 3.37 17.87
N SER A 340 -31.43 2.60 16.90
CA SER A 340 -30.60 2.03 15.83
C SER A 340 -30.07 3.10 14.88
N ILE A 341 -30.86 4.13 14.56
CA ILE A 341 -30.43 5.26 13.72
C ILE A 341 -29.32 6.05 14.43
N ASP A 342 -29.47 6.32 15.72
CA ASP A 342 -28.45 7.01 16.51
C ASP A 342 -27.14 6.21 16.54
N ALA A 343 -27.21 4.89 16.76
CA ALA A 343 -26.04 4.01 16.74
C ALA A 343 -25.33 3.99 15.36
N LEU A 344 -26.10 3.91 14.26
CA LEU A 344 -25.55 3.98 12.90
C LEU A 344 -24.96 5.36 12.59
N THR A 345 -25.55 6.42 13.12
CA THR A 345 -25.03 7.79 12.98
C THR A 345 -23.69 7.93 13.69
N ASP A 346 -23.56 7.40 14.90
CA ASP A 346 -22.29 7.35 15.64
C ASP A 346 -21.22 6.55 14.88
N GLU A 347 -21.58 5.39 14.34
CA GLU A 347 -20.65 4.57 13.54
C GLU A 347 -20.19 5.31 12.27
N ARG A 348 -21.11 5.98 11.57
CA ARG A 348 -20.78 6.82 10.41
C ARG A 348 -19.80 7.93 10.79
N THR A 349 -20.00 8.64 11.90
CA THR A 349 -19.08 9.70 12.32
C THR A 349 -17.69 9.16 12.66
N ARG A 350 -17.59 7.96 13.26
CA ARG A 350 -16.30 7.29 13.50
C ARG A 350 -15.58 6.94 12.19
N LEU A 351 -16.30 6.40 11.21
CA LEU A 351 -15.75 6.10 9.89
C LEU A 351 -15.31 7.37 9.14
N GLU A 352 -16.05 8.47 9.25
CA GLU A 352 -15.64 9.77 8.71
C GLU A 352 -14.34 10.29 9.39
N GLN A 353 -14.18 10.09 10.70
CA GLN A 353 -12.93 10.41 11.40
C GLN A 353 -11.76 9.50 10.97
N GLU A 354 -12.02 8.22 10.72
CA GLU A 354 -10.98 7.29 10.29
C GLU A 354 -10.52 7.56 8.85
N THR A 355 -11.46 7.84 7.95
CA THR A 355 -11.15 8.22 6.56
C THR A 355 -10.36 9.53 6.49
N THR A 356 -10.71 10.54 7.30
CA THR A 356 -9.92 11.77 7.38
C THR A 356 -8.50 11.51 7.92
N ARG A 357 -8.36 10.66 8.94
CA ARG A 357 -7.05 10.23 9.45
C ARG A 357 -6.22 9.48 8.39
N LEU A 358 -6.83 8.57 7.64
CA LEU A 358 -6.17 7.83 6.56
C LEU A 358 -5.74 8.77 5.43
N ASN A 359 -6.56 9.74 5.05
CA ASN A 359 -6.20 10.75 4.06
C ASN A 359 -5.01 11.62 4.51
N GLN A 360 -4.95 11.98 5.79
CA GLN A 360 -3.77 12.69 6.35
C GLN A 360 -2.51 11.81 6.32
N LEU A 361 -2.63 10.51 6.58
CA LEU A 361 -1.50 9.58 6.47
C LEU A 361 -1.05 9.39 5.03
N LEU A 362 -1.99 9.31 4.06
CA LEU A 362 -1.67 9.26 2.64
C LEU A 362 -0.95 10.52 2.17
N ALA A 363 -1.40 11.71 2.58
CA ALA A 363 -0.72 12.96 2.27
C ALA A 363 0.73 12.96 2.79
N LYS A 364 0.94 12.57 4.06
CA LYS A 364 2.29 12.43 4.64
C LYS A 364 3.13 11.43 3.87
N LEU A 365 2.57 10.28 3.49
CA LEU A 365 3.28 9.27 2.72
C LEU A 365 3.70 9.82 1.36
N ASN A 366 2.81 10.54 0.67
CA ASN A 366 3.10 11.15 -0.61
C ASN A 366 4.21 12.22 -0.52
N ASP A 367 4.23 13.01 0.55
CA ASP A 367 5.31 13.96 0.84
C ASP A 367 6.64 13.23 1.05
N THR A 368 6.65 12.11 1.80
CA THR A 368 7.89 11.32 1.98
C THR A 368 8.39 10.69 0.68
N VAL A 369 7.48 10.21 -0.19
CA VAL A 369 7.84 9.67 -1.51
C VAL A 369 8.44 10.76 -2.39
N SER A 370 7.83 11.95 -2.41
CA SER A 370 8.35 13.10 -3.16
C SER A 370 9.73 13.52 -2.66
N ALA A 371 9.93 13.60 -1.34
CA ALA A 371 11.23 13.90 -0.75
C ALA A 371 12.29 12.82 -1.03
N MET A 372 11.90 11.55 -1.10
CA MET A 372 12.80 10.45 -1.48
C MET A 372 13.16 10.53 -2.97
N GLN A 373 12.22 10.86 -3.85
CA GLN A 373 12.47 11.05 -5.28
C GLN A 373 13.43 12.21 -5.53
N GLU A 374 13.27 13.33 -4.81
CA GLU A 374 14.19 14.47 -4.89
C GLU A 374 15.61 14.09 -4.45
N LYS A 375 15.74 13.36 -3.32
CA LYS A 375 17.04 12.83 -2.87
C LYS A 375 17.66 11.87 -3.87
N LEU A 376 16.86 11.01 -4.50
CA LEU A 376 17.33 10.07 -5.52
C LEU A 376 17.86 10.84 -6.74
N ALA A 377 17.11 11.82 -7.24
CA ALA A 377 17.52 12.68 -8.36
C ALA A 377 18.81 13.45 -8.03
N GLY A 378 18.94 13.96 -6.79
CA GLY A 378 20.16 14.59 -6.31
C GLY A 378 21.38 13.64 -6.32
N SER A 379 21.21 12.42 -5.79
CA SER A 379 22.25 11.39 -5.78
C SER A 379 22.64 10.94 -7.19
N GLU A 380 21.68 10.78 -8.10
CA GLU A 380 21.94 10.45 -9.51
C GLU A 380 22.77 11.54 -10.20
N SER A 381 22.46 12.82 -9.94
CA SER A 381 23.25 13.94 -10.44
C SER A 381 24.68 13.92 -9.90
N GLU A 382 24.85 13.62 -8.61
CA GLU A 382 26.18 13.51 -7.99
C GLU A 382 27.00 12.35 -8.59
N VAL A 383 26.38 11.18 -8.77
CA VAL A 383 27.01 10.01 -9.43
C VAL A 383 27.43 10.36 -10.85
N LYS A 384 26.58 11.06 -11.62
CA LYS A 384 26.91 11.50 -12.97
C LYS A 384 28.10 12.47 -12.99
N GLN A 385 28.15 13.41 -12.05
CA GLN A 385 29.27 14.34 -11.92
C GLN A 385 30.57 13.60 -11.54
N LYS A 386 30.52 12.69 -10.55
CA LYS A 386 31.67 11.89 -10.12
C LYS A 386 32.17 10.97 -11.24
N SER A 387 31.27 10.37 -12.01
CA SER A 387 31.62 9.56 -13.18
C SER A 387 32.35 10.41 -14.24
N GLY A 388 31.87 11.62 -14.53
CA GLY A 388 32.58 12.55 -15.41
C GLY A 388 33.97 12.95 -14.90
N GLN A 389 34.12 13.18 -13.59
CA GLN A 389 35.42 13.46 -12.96
C GLN A 389 36.39 12.27 -13.08
N LEU A 390 35.89 11.04 -12.88
CA LEU A 390 36.70 9.82 -13.03
C LEU A 390 37.20 9.66 -14.46
N LEU A 391 36.34 9.87 -15.47
CA LEU A 391 36.74 9.82 -16.88
C LEU A 391 37.83 10.85 -17.20
N SER A 392 37.70 12.08 -16.69
CA SER A 392 38.72 13.11 -16.87
C SER A 392 40.06 12.75 -16.20
N LEU A 393 40.02 12.17 -14.99
CA LEU A 393 41.22 11.71 -14.30
C LEU A 393 41.87 10.52 -15.01
N GLN A 394 41.08 9.59 -15.55
CA GLN A 394 41.59 8.48 -16.37
C GLN A 394 42.31 9.00 -17.61
N GLN A 395 41.70 9.91 -18.37
CA GLN A 395 42.33 10.53 -19.54
C GLN A 395 43.64 11.27 -19.19
N LYS A 396 43.67 11.98 -18.06
CA LYS A 396 44.89 12.64 -17.57
C LYS A 396 45.97 11.62 -17.23
N ASN A 397 45.64 10.53 -16.56
CA ASN A 397 46.59 9.46 -16.26
C ASN A 397 47.13 8.79 -17.53
N GLU A 398 46.27 8.54 -18.52
CA GLU A 398 46.68 8.02 -19.83
C GLU A 398 47.65 8.99 -20.51
N THR A 399 47.33 10.28 -20.55
CA THR A 399 48.20 11.31 -21.12
C THR A 399 49.55 11.37 -20.39
N ILE A 400 49.54 11.40 -19.06
CA ILE A 400 50.76 11.39 -18.24
C ILE A 400 51.58 10.14 -18.53
N SER A 401 50.95 8.97 -18.62
CA SER A 401 51.66 7.72 -18.94
C SER A 401 52.32 7.76 -20.32
N ALA A 402 51.64 8.33 -21.33
CA ALA A 402 52.18 8.51 -22.67
C ALA A 402 53.39 9.48 -22.68
N THR A 403 53.27 10.61 -22.00
CA THR A 403 54.38 11.57 -21.87
C THR A 403 55.57 10.98 -21.12
N LEU A 404 55.35 10.13 -20.11
CA LEU A 404 56.41 9.43 -19.40
C LEU A 404 57.12 8.41 -20.29
N THR A 405 56.39 7.70 -21.15
CA THR A 405 57.01 6.79 -22.12
C THR A 405 57.83 7.54 -23.16
N GLU A 406 57.33 8.67 -23.66
CA GLU A 406 58.05 9.53 -24.60
C GLU A 406 59.33 10.10 -23.97
N LEU A 407 59.24 10.66 -22.76
CA LEU A 407 60.40 11.17 -22.03
C LEU A 407 61.46 10.10 -21.78
N ARG A 408 61.04 8.87 -21.43
CA ARG A 408 61.97 7.75 -21.27
C ARG A 408 62.67 7.39 -22.57
N GLN A 409 61.96 7.39 -23.69
CA GLN A 409 62.54 7.12 -25.01
C GLN A 409 63.55 8.21 -25.40
N THR A 410 63.20 9.49 -25.22
CA THR A 410 64.10 10.62 -25.49
C THR A 410 65.33 10.61 -24.59
N LEU A 411 65.18 10.22 -23.32
CA LEU A 411 66.32 10.06 -22.42
C LEU A 411 67.25 8.93 -22.90
N SER A 412 66.69 7.81 -23.33
CA SER A 412 67.45 6.69 -23.89
C SER A 412 68.22 7.10 -25.14
N SER A 413 67.56 7.79 -26.08
CA SER A 413 68.22 8.25 -27.31
C SER A 413 69.31 9.28 -27.01
N SER A 414 69.06 10.21 -26.08
CA SER A 414 70.06 11.20 -25.67
C SER A 414 71.28 10.53 -24.99
N GLN A 415 71.07 9.43 -24.26
CA GLN A 415 72.16 8.64 -23.68
C GLN A 415 72.97 7.90 -24.75
N GLU A 416 72.32 7.34 -25.77
CA GLU A 416 72.98 6.73 -26.92
C GLU A 416 73.79 7.76 -27.71
N ASP A 417 73.21 8.93 -27.99
CA ASP A 417 73.89 10.04 -28.68
C ASP A 417 75.13 10.52 -27.91
N LEU A 418 75.05 10.62 -26.57
CA LEU A 418 76.19 10.98 -25.72
C LEU A 418 77.30 9.92 -25.80
N SER A 419 76.95 8.63 -25.74
CA SER A 419 77.94 7.55 -25.89
C SER A 419 78.61 7.58 -27.26
N GLY A 420 77.85 7.83 -28.33
CA GLY A 420 78.41 7.96 -29.68
C GLY A 420 79.36 9.15 -29.81
N LEU A 421 79.01 10.30 -29.22
CA LEU A 421 79.86 11.49 -29.25
C LEU A 421 81.15 11.30 -28.43
N GLU A 422 81.09 10.56 -27.32
CA GLU A 422 82.27 10.16 -26.53
C GLU A 422 83.22 9.27 -27.34
N ASP A 423 82.68 8.30 -28.10
CA ASP A 423 83.45 7.43 -28.98
C ASP A 423 84.09 8.21 -30.14
N ASP A 424 83.33 9.08 -30.81
CA ASP A 424 83.82 9.95 -31.88
C ASP A 424 84.96 10.87 -31.39
N TYR A 425 84.82 11.44 -30.19
CA TYR A 425 85.86 12.25 -29.57
C TYR A 425 87.14 11.44 -29.28
N SER A 426 86.99 10.21 -28.81
CA SER A 426 88.10 9.28 -28.57
C SER A 426 88.85 8.97 -29.88
N GLU A 427 88.13 8.70 -30.97
CA GLU A 427 88.74 8.45 -32.28
C GLU A 427 89.46 9.69 -32.83
N LEU A 428 88.81 10.86 -32.74
CA LEU A 428 89.39 12.12 -33.19
C LEU A 428 90.68 12.44 -32.45
N ARG A 429 90.71 12.19 -31.13
CA ARG A 429 91.91 12.35 -30.30
C ARG A 429 93.08 11.49 -30.81
N VAL A 430 92.83 10.22 -31.16
CA VAL A 430 93.86 9.33 -31.72
C VAL A 430 94.39 9.86 -33.07
N LYS A 431 93.52 10.37 -33.94
CA LYS A 431 93.92 10.96 -35.24
C LYS A 431 94.75 12.23 -35.03
N TYR A 432 94.33 13.08 -34.11
CA TYR A 432 95.06 14.31 -33.75
C TYR A 432 96.47 13.98 -33.23
N ASP A 433 96.60 13.04 -32.29
CA ASP A 433 97.89 12.65 -31.73
C ASP A 433 98.87 12.09 -32.78
N LYS A 434 98.37 11.48 -33.86
CA LYS A 434 99.21 11.03 -34.99
C LYS A 434 99.75 12.19 -35.83
N LEU A 435 99.00 13.28 -35.98
CA LEU A 435 99.40 14.44 -36.79
C LEU A 435 100.43 15.34 -36.10
N VAL A 436 100.44 15.37 -34.76
CA VAL A 436 101.28 16.28 -33.97
C VAL A 436 102.67 15.68 -33.66
N LYS A 437 103.01 14.47 -34.12
CA LYS A 437 104.36 13.92 -33.93
C LYS A 437 105.40 14.74 -34.70
N PRO A 438 106.49 15.20 -34.05
CA PRO A 438 107.51 16.03 -34.70
C PRO A 438 108.21 15.26 -35.83
N ALA A 439 108.53 15.91 -36.95
CA ALA A 439 109.17 15.26 -38.10
C ALA A 439 110.47 14.52 -37.70
N ARG A 440 110.64 13.28 -38.20
CA ARG A 440 111.85 12.47 -37.98
C ARG A 440 113.10 13.23 -38.48
N SER A 441 114.08 13.48 -37.62
CA SER A 441 115.29 14.24 -37.91
C SER A 441 116.53 13.54 -37.36
N SER A 442 117.63 13.57 -38.12
CA SER A 442 118.93 13.01 -37.74
C SER A 442 119.82 13.99 -36.97
N LYS A 443 119.38 15.24 -36.78
CA LYS A 443 120.18 16.30 -36.14
C LYS A 443 120.36 16.02 -34.64
N ASN A 444 121.61 16.03 -34.15
CA ASN A 444 122.00 15.72 -32.76
C ASN A 444 121.58 14.31 -32.30
N LYS A 445 121.62 13.33 -33.20
CA LYS A 445 121.30 11.93 -32.92
C LYS A 445 122.52 11.04 -33.10
N TYR A 446 122.53 9.90 -32.42
CA TYR A 446 123.52 8.85 -32.62
C TYR A 446 123.18 8.11 -33.92
N VAL A 447 123.75 8.58 -35.04
CA VAL A 447 123.42 8.05 -36.36
C VAL A 447 124.27 6.84 -36.68
N VAL A 448 123.64 5.68 -36.84
CA VAL A 448 124.29 4.47 -37.31
C VAL A 448 123.91 4.24 -38.76
N ASP A 449 124.93 4.21 -39.63
CA ASP A 449 124.73 4.00 -41.05
C ASP A 449 124.85 2.50 -41.38
N PHE A 450 123.80 1.93 -41.97
CA PHE A 450 123.73 0.56 -42.47
C PHE A 450 123.72 0.62 -43.99
N ARG A 451 124.83 0.27 -44.63
CA ARG A 451 124.87 0.10 -46.08
C ARG A 451 124.59 -1.35 -46.44
N TYR A 452 123.59 -1.58 -47.28
CA TYR A 452 123.28 -2.91 -47.77
C TYR A 452 124.35 -3.38 -48.78
N THR A 453 124.70 -4.66 -48.73
CA THR A 453 125.49 -5.34 -49.75
C THR A 453 125.06 -6.80 -49.88
N SER A 454 124.99 -7.31 -51.10
CA SER A 454 124.71 -8.71 -51.41
C SER A 454 125.94 -9.38 -52.03
N ARG A 455 126.42 -10.45 -51.38
CA ARG A 455 127.44 -11.35 -51.94
C ARG A 455 126.88 -12.76 -51.97
N LEU A 456 126.89 -13.40 -53.14
CA LEU A 456 126.48 -14.81 -53.33
C LEU A 456 125.06 -15.14 -52.81
N GLY A 457 124.13 -14.17 -52.79
CA GLY A 457 122.73 -14.37 -52.40
C GLY A 457 122.40 -14.07 -50.93
N ASP A 458 123.39 -13.79 -50.08
CA ASP A 458 123.17 -13.43 -48.68
C ASP A 458 123.01 -11.92 -48.49
N ASP A 459 122.01 -11.53 -47.69
CA ASP A 459 121.77 -10.15 -47.27
C ASP A 459 122.77 -9.75 -46.19
N ARG A 460 123.70 -8.86 -46.54
CA ARG A 460 124.69 -8.34 -45.60
C ARG A 460 124.57 -6.84 -45.45
N PHE A 461 124.97 -6.37 -44.29
CA PHE A 461 125.05 -4.97 -43.94
C PHE A 461 126.47 -4.64 -43.54
N VAL A 462 126.87 -3.50 -44.03
CA VAL A 462 128.14 -2.89 -43.76
C VAL A 462 127.83 -1.68 -42.88
N VAL A 463 128.22 -1.79 -41.60
CA VAL A 463 127.83 -0.85 -40.55
C VAL A 463 128.94 0.17 -40.34
N LYS A 464 128.55 1.43 -40.15
CA LYS A 464 129.44 2.51 -39.77
C LYS A 464 128.87 3.22 -38.55
N ARG A 465 129.64 3.20 -37.45
CA ARG A 465 129.31 3.93 -36.23
C ARG A 465 129.85 5.36 -36.29
N PRO A 466 129.26 6.29 -35.52
CA PRO A 466 129.80 7.64 -35.36
C PRO A 466 131.27 7.58 -34.88
N GLY A 467 132.21 8.09 -35.67
CA GLY A 467 133.65 8.15 -35.33
C GLY A 467 134.54 7.09 -36.00
N GLU A 468 133.96 6.09 -36.69
CA GLU A 468 134.74 5.12 -37.49
C GLU A 468 134.95 5.67 -38.91
N SER A 469 136.20 5.74 -39.37
CA SER A 469 136.53 6.23 -40.72
C SER A 469 136.18 5.22 -41.82
N GLU A 470 136.23 3.94 -41.49
CA GLU A 470 135.98 2.84 -42.42
C GLU A 470 134.71 2.08 -42.06
N PHE A 471 134.13 1.47 -43.08
CA PHE A 471 132.96 0.62 -42.99
C PHE A 471 133.38 -0.78 -42.47
N SER A 472 132.60 -1.35 -41.55
CA SER A 472 132.86 -2.69 -41.00
C SER A 472 132.81 -3.78 -42.08
N GLN A 473 133.39 -4.95 -41.81
CA GLN A 473 133.24 -6.13 -42.69
C GLN A 473 131.75 -6.46 -42.92
N PRO A 474 131.37 -7.06 -44.07
CA PRO A 474 129.96 -7.39 -44.36
C PRO A 474 129.35 -8.39 -43.36
N LEU A 475 128.42 -7.93 -42.53
CA LEU A 475 127.75 -8.70 -41.46
C LEU A 475 126.34 -9.13 -41.88
N PRO A 476 125.84 -10.32 -41.51
CA PRO A 476 124.45 -10.72 -41.73
C PRO A 476 123.45 -9.86 -40.93
N LEU A 477 122.18 -9.82 -41.36
CA LEU A 477 121.11 -9.02 -40.72
C LEU A 477 120.96 -9.29 -39.21
N ALA A 478 121.10 -10.54 -38.77
CA ALA A 478 120.99 -10.89 -37.35
C ALA A 478 122.10 -10.26 -36.49
N GLU A 479 123.31 -10.11 -37.04
CA GLU A 479 124.42 -9.43 -36.36
C GLU A 479 124.23 -7.91 -36.39
N ALA A 480 123.72 -7.37 -37.49
CA ALA A 480 123.30 -5.95 -37.56
C ALA A 480 122.24 -5.60 -36.50
N GLU A 481 121.25 -6.46 -36.29
CA GLU A 481 120.25 -6.30 -35.23
C GLU A 481 120.85 -6.41 -33.83
N LYS A 482 121.79 -7.34 -33.60
CA LYS A 482 122.51 -7.42 -32.32
C LYS A 482 123.31 -6.15 -32.03
N ILE A 483 123.96 -5.56 -33.04
CA ILE A 483 124.66 -4.29 -32.90
C ILE A 483 123.68 -3.18 -32.50
N LEU A 484 122.53 -3.10 -33.17
CA LEU A 484 121.48 -2.13 -32.80
C LEU A 484 120.94 -2.38 -31.38
N GLN A 485 120.72 -3.64 -30.99
CA GLN A 485 120.28 -3.99 -29.63
C GLN A 485 121.29 -3.56 -28.57
N ALA A 486 122.59 -3.72 -28.84
CA ALA A 486 123.65 -3.24 -27.96
C ALA A 486 123.66 -1.70 -27.88
N ILE A 487 123.59 -1.01 -29.02
CA ILE A 487 123.60 0.46 -29.07
C ILE A 487 122.35 1.05 -28.42
N VAL A 488 121.21 0.37 -28.50
CA VAL A 488 119.96 0.77 -27.83
C VAL A 488 120.10 0.87 -26.31
N VAL A 489 121.01 0.10 -25.69
CA VAL A 489 121.24 0.18 -24.24
C VAL A 489 121.78 1.57 -23.88
N ASP A 490 122.72 2.10 -24.67
CA ASP A 490 123.39 3.36 -24.38
C ASP A 490 122.69 4.57 -25.03
N HIS A 491 122.09 4.38 -26.21
CA HIS A 491 121.49 5.44 -27.05
C HIS A 491 119.98 5.22 -27.27
N CYS A 492 119.25 4.84 -26.22
CA CYS A 492 117.84 4.46 -26.34
C CYS A 492 116.93 5.58 -26.90
N LYS A 493 117.20 6.84 -26.54
CA LYS A 493 116.36 8.02 -26.84
C LYS A 493 116.78 8.78 -28.10
N ASP A 494 117.98 8.51 -28.60
CA ASP A 494 118.64 9.30 -29.64
C ASP A 494 119.28 8.46 -30.75
N LEU A 495 119.11 7.14 -30.75
CA LEU A 495 119.51 6.26 -31.85
C LEU A 495 118.72 6.58 -33.12
N TYR A 496 119.45 6.97 -34.16
CA TYR A 496 118.94 7.16 -35.51
C TYR A 496 119.52 6.07 -36.42
N VAL A 497 118.66 5.29 -37.03
CA VAL A 497 119.06 4.22 -37.95
C VAL A 497 118.96 4.74 -39.38
N ARG A 498 120.09 4.89 -40.07
CA ARG A 498 120.13 5.30 -41.47
C ARG A 498 120.47 4.10 -42.34
N ILE A 499 119.56 3.72 -43.23
CA ILE A 499 119.75 2.57 -44.12
C ILE A 499 120.00 3.08 -45.53
N ILE A 500 121.09 2.62 -46.15
CA ILE A 500 121.57 3.05 -47.46
C ILE A 500 121.55 1.83 -48.38
N PHE A 501 120.71 1.88 -49.41
CA PHE A 501 120.67 0.87 -50.47
C PHE A 501 121.40 1.41 -51.72
N PRO A 502 122.49 0.77 -52.19
CA PRO A 502 123.20 1.22 -53.39
C PRO A 502 122.38 1.00 -54.67
N GLN A 503 122.53 1.90 -55.66
CA GLN A 503 121.67 1.95 -56.85
C GLN A 503 121.83 0.77 -57.82
N HIS A 504 122.94 0.05 -57.76
CA HIS A 504 123.28 -1.00 -58.74
C HIS A 504 123.07 -2.43 -58.21
N GLU A 505 122.42 -2.57 -57.05
CA GLU A 505 122.22 -3.85 -56.39
C GLU A 505 120.78 -4.34 -56.59
N PRO A 506 120.55 -5.61 -57.00
CA PRO A 506 119.22 -6.11 -57.31
C PRO A 506 118.40 -6.35 -56.02
N LEU A 507 117.75 -5.31 -55.49
CA LEU A 507 116.89 -5.35 -54.29
C LEU A 507 115.44 -4.93 -54.59
N SER A 508 114.48 -5.78 -54.25
CA SER A 508 113.03 -5.48 -54.35
C SER A 508 112.58 -4.44 -53.31
N HIS A 509 111.62 -3.58 -53.66
CA HIS A 509 111.02 -2.60 -52.74
C HIS A 509 110.40 -3.27 -51.50
N GLN A 510 109.71 -4.40 -51.66
CA GLN A 510 109.13 -5.14 -50.53
C GLN A 510 110.21 -5.68 -49.59
N LYS A 511 111.33 -6.14 -50.16
CA LYS A 511 112.49 -6.62 -49.40
C LYS A 511 113.21 -5.47 -48.70
N ALA A 512 113.39 -4.32 -49.36
CA ALA A 512 113.93 -3.11 -48.75
C ALA A 512 113.06 -2.60 -47.59
N TRP A 513 111.73 -2.62 -47.74
CA TRP A 513 110.80 -2.19 -46.70
C TRP A 513 110.80 -3.12 -45.48
N SER A 514 110.86 -4.44 -45.70
CA SER A 514 110.91 -5.41 -44.59
C SER A 514 112.22 -5.29 -43.80
N LEU A 515 113.36 -5.13 -44.49
CA LEU A 515 114.66 -4.85 -43.87
C LEU A 515 114.63 -3.52 -43.10
N THR A 516 114.04 -2.48 -43.69
CA THR A 516 113.91 -1.16 -43.08
C THR A 516 113.04 -1.20 -41.82
N SER A 517 111.88 -1.85 -41.87
CA SER A 517 110.95 -1.95 -40.74
C SER A 517 111.56 -2.70 -39.55
N ARG A 518 112.34 -3.75 -39.82
CA ARG A 518 113.05 -4.52 -38.78
C ARG A 518 114.11 -3.68 -38.08
N LEU A 519 114.94 -2.97 -38.84
CA LEU A 519 116.01 -2.13 -38.28
C LEU A 519 115.46 -0.85 -37.63
N HIS A 520 114.41 -0.22 -38.20
CA HIS A 520 113.76 0.97 -37.65
C HIS A 520 112.96 0.70 -36.37
N LYS A 521 112.65 -0.55 -36.02
CA LYS A 521 112.07 -0.88 -34.70
C LYS A 521 112.94 -0.38 -33.54
N TYR A 522 114.25 -0.23 -33.78
CA TYR A 522 115.22 0.29 -32.80
C TYR A 522 115.43 1.81 -32.92
N ASP A 523 114.87 2.47 -33.93
CA ASP A 523 114.98 3.90 -34.16
C ASP A 523 114.13 4.70 -33.16
N TYR A 524 114.65 5.84 -32.68
CA TYR A 524 113.97 6.68 -31.70
C TYR A 524 112.56 7.12 -32.15
N TYR A 525 112.31 7.25 -33.45
CA TYR A 525 111.05 7.78 -33.98
C TYR A 525 109.93 6.72 -34.08
N HIS A 526 110.29 5.46 -34.34
CA HIS A 526 109.33 4.39 -34.61
C HIS A 526 109.09 3.45 -33.41
N ARG A 527 109.78 3.68 -32.29
CA ARG A 527 109.63 2.86 -31.09
C ARG A 527 108.27 3.05 -30.42
N THR A 528 107.64 1.92 -30.12
CA THR A 528 106.42 1.82 -29.31
C THR A 528 106.71 1.42 -27.86
N THR A 529 107.90 0.90 -27.59
CA THR A 529 108.35 0.50 -26.25
C THR A 529 109.11 1.65 -25.59
N PRO A 530 108.74 2.06 -24.36
CA PRO A 530 109.46 3.10 -23.63
C PRO A 530 110.89 2.65 -23.29
N CYS A 531 111.83 3.59 -23.32
CA CYS A 531 113.18 3.39 -22.82
C CYS A 531 113.15 3.14 -21.30
N LYS A 532 113.74 2.05 -20.85
CA LYS A 532 113.97 1.80 -19.42
C LYS A 532 115.09 2.67 -18.90
#